data_AF-A0A0D9YJP1-F1
#
_entry.id   AF-A0A0D9YJP1-F1
#
_cell.length_a   1.000
_cell.length_b   1.000
_cell.length_c   1.000
_cell.angle_alpha   90.00
_cell.angle_beta   90.00
_cell.angle_gamma   90.00
#
_symmetry.space_group_name_H-M   'P 1'
#
loop_
_entity.id
_entity.type
_entity.pdbx_description
1 polymer ?
#
loop_
_entity_poly.entity_id
_entity_poly.type
_entity_poly.pdbx_seq_one_letter_code
_entity_poly.pdbx_strand_id
1 'polypeptide(L)'
;MATPPHDASPAPPNPNPVSDDPPPPPPVTETKPEPEPPLPTTSIDPTPSGDEESGDDSSSSVSSASSTSPTAAAAAAAAGGGGGGGGERAAPHPAAKDLLHISFNQDYGCFAAGTKSGFRIYNCDPFREIFRRDLGAAGDNGVGGGGGGIGVVEMLFRCNILALVGGGDAPHYPPNKVMIWDDHQSRCIGELSFRSPVRGVRLRRDRIIVVLENKIFVYNFADLKLVHQIETAPNPKGLCAVSQQPGSIVLVCPGAQKGQVRVEHYGARKTKFINAHTSRVACFALSQDGRLIATASTKGTLVRIYNAAEGNLLQEVRRGADRAEIYSLAFSNNLQYLAVSSDKGTIHVFNLKINVGLTTNDKPLPAPDPDVPHISPSLSFIKGVLPKYFHSEWSVAQFRLHEGEQYIVAFGHEKNTVAVVGMDGSFYRCQFDPVNGGEMLQLECYNFLKPSSDQPHS
;
A
#
# COMPACT_ATOMS: atom_id res chain seq x y z
N MET A 1 -66.01 7.76 -51.83
CA MET A 1 -67.28 8.43 -51.47
C MET A 1 -68.11 7.48 -50.64
N ALA A 2 -68.89 8.06 -49.72
CA ALA A 2 -69.95 7.46 -48.91
C ALA A 2 -69.57 6.85 -47.54
N THR A 3 -70.08 7.54 -46.51
CA THR A 3 -70.23 7.23 -45.08
C THR A 3 -71.56 6.46 -44.82
N PRO A 4 -72.07 6.30 -43.57
CA PRO A 4 -72.27 5.08 -42.75
C PRO A 4 -73.80 4.73 -42.65
N PRO A 5 -74.47 4.15 -41.59
CA PRO A 5 -74.09 3.67 -40.24
C PRO A 5 -74.77 2.35 -39.76
N HIS A 6 -74.48 1.88 -38.53
CA HIS A 6 -75.46 1.65 -37.43
C HIS A 6 -74.87 0.94 -36.20
N ASP A 7 -75.49 1.23 -35.07
CA ASP A 7 -75.15 1.00 -33.66
C ASP A 7 -76.18 0.06 -33.01
N ALA A 8 -75.78 -0.79 -32.03
CA ALA A 8 -76.63 -1.35 -30.94
C ALA A 8 -75.88 -2.36 -30.04
N SER A 9 -75.91 -2.13 -28.72
CA SER A 9 -75.53 -3.09 -27.63
C SER A 9 -76.75 -3.85 -27.09
N PRO A 10 -76.58 -4.96 -26.31
CA PRO A 10 -76.82 -4.89 -24.85
C PRO A 10 -75.95 -5.82 -23.94
N ALA A 11 -76.03 -5.55 -22.62
CA ALA A 11 -75.28 -6.04 -21.43
C ALA A 11 -75.74 -7.42 -20.84
N PRO A 12 -75.42 -7.81 -19.57
CA PRO A 12 -74.14 -8.02 -18.84
C PRO A 12 -73.99 -9.48 -18.27
N PRO A 13 -72.89 -9.86 -17.59
CA PRO A 13 -72.74 -11.15 -16.90
C PRO A 13 -72.87 -11.06 -15.35
N ASN A 14 -73.29 -12.15 -14.71
CA ASN A 14 -73.28 -12.41 -13.26
C ASN A 14 -73.24 -13.95 -13.04
N PRO A 15 -72.89 -14.52 -11.86
CA PRO A 15 -71.90 -14.17 -10.81
C PRO A 15 -70.85 -15.29 -10.58
N ASN A 16 -69.74 -14.94 -9.90
CA ASN A 16 -68.80 -15.88 -9.26
C ASN A 16 -69.36 -16.42 -7.93
N PRO A 17 -68.98 -17.64 -7.48
CA PRO A 17 -69.28 -18.13 -6.14
C PRO A 17 -68.27 -17.64 -5.09
N VAL A 18 -68.80 -17.48 -3.88
CA VAL A 18 -68.16 -17.03 -2.63
C VAL A 18 -67.28 -18.13 -2.02
N SER A 19 -66.14 -17.75 -1.44
CA SER A 19 -65.46 -18.53 -0.39
C SER A 19 -65.26 -17.63 0.83
N ASP A 20 -65.72 -18.12 1.98
CA ASP A 20 -65.70 -17.48 3.29
C ASP A 20 -64.29 -17.54 3.92
N ASP A 21 -63.72 -16.39 4.27
CA ASP A 21 -62.59 -16.29 5.21
C ASP A 21 -63.03 -15.52 6.47
N PRO A 22 -62.70 -15.98 7.69
CA PRO A 22 -63.03 -15.30 8.93
C PRO A 22 -62.14 -14.07 9.19
N PRO A 23 -62.62 -13.06 9.94
CA PRO A 23 -61.88 -11.82 10.17
C PRO A 23 -60.69 -12.00 11.14
N PRO A 24 -59.65 -11.16 11.03
CA PRO A 24 -58.46 -11.23 11.88
C PRO A 24 -58.72 -10.71 13.31
N PRO A 25 -57.93 -11.17 14.30
CA PRO A 25 -58.07 -10.75 15.70
C PRO A 25 -57.55 -9.31 15.95
N PRO A 26 -58.00 -8.64 17.02
CA PRO A 26 -57.60 -7.28 17.35
C PRO A 26 -56.14 -7.20 17.87
N PRO A 27 -55.49 -6.03 17.79
CA PRO A 27 -54.08 -5.87 18.12
C PRO A 27 -53.82 -5.95 19.63
N VAL A 28 -52.76 -6.69 20.00
CA VAL A 28 -52.23 -6.80 21.36
C VAL A 28 -51.37 -5.57 21.65
N THR A 29 -51.63 -4.91 22.78
CA THR A 29 -50.81 -3.81 23.31
C THR A 29 -49.56 -4.38 23.96
N GLU A 30 -48.40 -4.23 23.32
CA GLU A 30 -47.11 -4.58 23.93
C GLU A 30 -46.65 -3.46 24.87
N THR A 31 -46.55 -3.80 26.16
CA THR A 31 -45.88 -3.01 27.19
C THR A 31 -44.36 -3.01 26.99
N LYS A 32 -43.78 -1.81 26.97
CA LYS A 32 -42.34 -1.52 26.88
C LYS A 32 -41.55 -2.17 28.03
N PRO A 33 -40.46 -2.91 27.78
CA PRO A 33 -39.58 -3.39 28.86
C PRO A 33 -38.68 -2.26 29.38
N GLU A 34 -38.49 -2.26 30.69
CA GLU A 34 -37.60 -1.37 31.46
C GLU A 34 -36.12 -1.76 31.23
N PRO A 35 -35.16 -0.82 31.17
CA PRO A 35 -33.76 -1.16 30.89
C PRO A 35 -33.06 -1.75 32.13
N GLU A 36 -32.39 -2.90 31.95
CA GLU A 36 -31.50 -3.51 32.96
C GLU A 36 -30.25 -2.63 33.22
N PRO A 37 -29.71 -2.65 34.45
CA PRO A 37 -28.49 -1.91 34.79
C PRO A 37 -27.23 -2.60 34.21
N PRO A 38 -26.17 -1.85 33.89
CA PRO A 38 -24.96 -2.42 33.31
C PRO A 38 -24.16 -3.24 34.32
N LEU A 39 -23.71 -4.43 33.91
CA LEU A 39 -22.76 -5.26 34.63
C LEU A 39 -21.33 -4.67 34.56
N PRO A 40 -20.51 -4.81 35.62
CA PRO A 40 -19.19 -4.18 35.69
C PRO A 40 -18.18 -4.83 34.73
N THR A 41 -17.42 -4.00 34.01
CA THR A 41 -16.29 -4.40 33.17
C THR A 41 -15.11 -4.85 34.03
N THR A 42 -14.79 -6.14 33.98
CA THR A 42 -13.56 -6.70 34.56
C THR A 42 -12.40 -6.53 33.59
N SER A 43 -11.52 -5.58 33.88
CA SER A 43 -10.17 -5.50 33.34
C SER A 43 -9.35 -6.68 33.87
N ILE A 44 -8.89 -7.56 32.98
CA ILE A 44 -7.98 -8.66 33.32
C ILE A 44 -6.57 -8.20 32.96
N ASP A 45 -5.82 -7.75 33.96
CA ASP A 45 -4.36 -7.65 33.90
C ASP A 45 -3.73 -9.03 34.17
N PRO A 46 -2.78 -9.50 33.34
CA PRO A 46 -1.95 -10.64 33.72
C PRO A 46 -0.80 -10.17 34.63
N THR A 47 -0.80 -10.66 35.87
CA THR A 47 0.32 -10.58 36.80
C THR A 47 1.56 -11.32 36.27
N PRO A 48 2.78 -10.85 36.58
CA PRO A 48 4.02 -11.50 36.13
C PRO A 48 4.45 -12.59 37.11
N SER A 49 4.76 -13.78 36.58
CA SER A 49 5.59 -14.77 37.27
C SER A 49 7.05 -14.34 37.14
N GLY A 50 7.71 -14.19 38.28
CA GLY A 50 9.15 -13.97 38.36
C GLY A 50 9.91 -15.25 38.04
N ASP A 51 11.08 -15.07 37.43
CA ASP A 51 12.21 -15.99 37.52
C ASP A 51 13.46 -15.13 37.69
N GLU A 52 14.19 -15.42 38.77
CA GLU A 52 15.53 -14.94 39.09
C GLU A 52 16.57 -15.82 38.38
N GLU A 53 17.63 -15.21 37.84
CA GLU A 53 19.03 -15.71 37.76
C GLU A 53 19.86 -14.61 37.03
N SER A 54 20.60 -13.75 37.75
CA SER A 54 22.05 -13.82 38.09
C SER A 54 22.99 -13.96 36.88
N GLY A 55 23.65 -12.87 36.45
CA GLY A 55 25.11 -12.61 36.63
C GLY A 55 25.87 -12.96 35.33
N ASP A 56 26.88 -12.27 34.79
CA ASP A 56 27.76 -11.17 35.22
C ASP A 56 28.31 -10.41 33.99
N ASP A 57 28.67 -9.15 34.24
CA ASP A 57 29.78 -8.34 33.71
C ASP A 57 30.21 -8.39 32.22
N SER A 58 30.20 -7.21 31.59
CA SER A 58 31.45 -6.44 31.38
C SER A 58 31.16 -5.07 30.78
N SER A 59 31.48 -4.05 31.56
CA SER A 59 31.46 -2.64 31.19
C SER A 59 32.70 -2.27 30.37
N SER A 60 32.53 -1.45 29.33
CA SER A 60 33.57 -0.51 28.91
C SER A 60 32.94 0.73 28.30
N SER A 61 32.93 1.78 29.10
CA SER A 61 32.71 3.17 28.73
C SER A 61 33.91 3.70 27.96
N VAL A 62 33.69 4.29 26.79
CA VAL A 62 34.60 5.29 26.21
C VAL A 62 33.81 6.43 25.55
N SER A 63 33.68 7.49 26.35
CA SER A 63 33.94 8.89 26.04
C SER A 63 33.83 9.37 24.59
N SER A 64 32.83 10.23 24.38
CA SER A 64 32.75 11.24 23.33
C SER A 64 33.98 12.16 23.32
N ALA A 65 34.66 12.27 22.18
CA ALA A 65 35.59 13.35 21.89
C ALA A 65 35.40 13.85 20.46
N SER A 66 35.11 15.14 20.38
CA SER A 66 35.07 16.00 19.21
C SER A 66 36.40 16.05 18.46
N SER A 67 36.35 15.99 17.13
CA SER A 67 37.40 16.52 16.24
C SER A 67 36.74 16.94 14.92
N THR A 68 36.49 18.24 14.74
CA THR A 68 37.30 19.20 13.95
C THR A 68 37.45 18.80 12.49
N SER A 69 36.62 19.41 11.66
CA SER A 69 36.75 19.60 10.22
C SER A 69 38.01 20.42 9.88
N PRO A 70 38.65 20.19 8.73
CA PRO A 70 39.41 21.21 8.04
C PRO A 70 38.64 21.76 6.84
N THR A 71 38.59 23.08 6.80
CA THR A 71 38.20 23.97 5.71
C THR A 71 39.18 23.92 4.54
N ALA A 72 38.66 23.94 3.30
CA ALA A 72 39.30 24.53 2.13
C ALA A 72 38.16 24.86 1.13
N ALA A 73 37.71 26.11 1.06
CA ALA A 73 38.27 27.24 0.30
C ALA A 73 37.95 27.17 -1.21
N ALA A 74 37.35 28.26 -1.65
CA ALA A 74 36.65 28.49 -2.90
C ALA A 74 37.56 28.61 -4.13
N ALA A 75 36.97 28.39 -5.31
CA ALA A 75 37.37 29.11 -6.52
C ALA A 75 36.12 29.40 -7.36
N ALA A 76 35.80 30.69 -7.46
CA ALA A 76 34.82 31.25 -8.37
C ALA A 76 35.40 31.31 -9.79
N ALA A 77 34.56 31.08 -10.79
CA ALA A 77 34.78 31.57 -12.15
C ALA A 77 33.44 32.05 -12.70
N ALA A 78 33.35 33.36 -12.91
CA ALA A 78 32.25 34.04 -13.58
C ALA A 78 32.60 34.22 -15.06
N ALA A 79 31.63 34.01 -15.95
CA ALA A 79 31.54 34.74 -17.23
C ALA A 79 30.16 34.56 -17.90
N GLY A 80 29.45 35.69 -18.06
CA GLY A 80 28.57 36.08 -19.18
C GLY A 80 27.25 35.32 -19.36
N GLY A 81 26.06 35.92 -19.44
CA GLY A 81 25.71 37.25 -19.98
C GLY A 81 25.02 37.07 -21.34
N GLY A 82 23.69 36.87 -21.33
CA GLY A 82 22.86 36.79 -22.55
C GLY A 82 21.42 36.39 -22.22
N GLY A 83 20.50 37.35 -22.30
CA GLY A 83 19.10 37.20 -21.88
C GLY A 83 18.16 36.57 -22.92
N GLY A 84 16.95 36.24 -22.46
CA GLY A 84 15.80 35.95 -23.30
C GLY A 84 14.91 34.83 -22.76
N GLY A 85 13.65 35.15 -22.42
CA GLY A 85 12.56 34.18 -22.26
C GLY A 85 12.18 33.85 -20.81
N GLY A 86 11.39 34.72 -20.18
CA GLY A 86 10.72 34.43 -18.92
C GLY A 86 9.64 33.35 -19.10
N GLY A 87 9.96 32.12 -18.73
CA GLY A 87 8.97 31.15 -18.28
C GLY A 87 9.01 31.16 -16.75
N GLU A 88 7.91 31.54 -16.11
CA GLU A 88 7.75 31.45 -14.66
C GLU A 88 7.99 30.02 -14.20
N ARG A 89 9.18 29.78 -13.66
CA ARG A 89 9.51 28.56 -12.92
C ARG A 89 8.74 28.64 -11.60
N ALA A 90 7.72 27.80 -11.45
CA ALA A 90 6.88 27.72 -10.27
C ALA A 90 7.74 27.73 -8.99
N ALA A 91 7.41 28.64 -8.07
CA ALA A 91 8.10 28.83 -6.80
C ALA A 91 8.06 27.53 -5.94
N PRO A 92 9.08 27.29 -5.08
CA PRO A 92 9.14 26.08 -4.27
C PRO A 92 7.92 25.97 -3.34
N HIS A 93 7.22 24.83 -3.42
CA HIS A 93 5.99 24.54 -2.68
C HIS A 93 6.20 24.57 -1.16
N PRO A 94 5.64 25.56 -0.42
CA PRO A 94 5.67 25.57 1.04
C PRO A 94 4.36 24.99 1.57
N ALA A 95 4.24 23.65 1.66
CA ALA A 95 3.16 22.97 2.39
C ALA A 95 3.44 21.49 2.76
N ALA A 96 4.64 20.95 2.55
CA ALA A 96 4.97 19.54 2.81
C ALA A 96 5.23 19.19 4.30
N LYS A 97 5.30 20.18 5.20
CA LYS A 97 5.70 19.99 6.61
C LYS A 97 4.63 19.35 7.49
N ASP A 98 3.43 19.15 6.96
CA ASP A 98 2.28 18.62 7.72
C ASP A 98 2.02 17.14 7.49
N LEU A 99 2.60 16.53 6.45
CA LEU A 99 2.44 15.11 6.15
C LEU A 99 3.33 14.23 7.02
N LEU A 100 2.74 13.16 7.53
CA LEU A 100 3.42 12.14 8.34
C LEU A 100 3.40 10.76 7.67
N HIS A 101 2.40 10.48 6.83
CA HIS A 101 2.21 9.19 6.18
C HIS A 101 1.45 9.32 4.86
N ILE A 102 1.80 8.49 3.88
CA ILE A 102 1.01 8.26 2.66
C ILE A 102 0.97 6.76 2.34
N SER A 103 -0.19 6.25 1.92
CA SER A 103 -0.36 4.86 1.52
C SER A 103 -1.50 4.72 0.51
N PHE A 104 -1.30 3.90 -0.52
CA PHE A 104 -2.43 3.46 -1.34
C PHE A 104 -3.23 2.38 -0.61
N ASN A 105 -4.53 2.31 -0.90
CA ASN A 105 -5.31 1.14 -0.54
C ASN A 105 -4.94 -0.07 -1.43
N GLN A 106 -5.49 -1.24 -1.09
CA GLN A 106 -5.11 -2.54 -1.62
C GLN A 106 -5.40 -2.72 -3.12
N ASP A 107 -6.32 -1.93 -3.70
CA ASP A 107 -6.66 -1.97 -5.13
C ASP A 107 -6.13 -0.76 -5.90
N TYR A 108 -5.34 0.10 -5.23
CA TYR A 108 -4.76 1.34 -5.76
C TYR A 108 -5.76 2.40 -6.22
N GLY A 109 -7.05 2.19 -5.95
CA GLY A 109 -8.12 3.10 -6.33
C GLY A 109 -8.25 4.33 -5.42
N CYS A 110 -7.69 4.27 -4.22
CA CYS A 110 -7.65 5.36 -3.25
C CYS A 110 -6.27 5.45 -2.59
N PHE A 111 -5.98 6.59 -1.96
CA PHE A 111 -4.86 6.71 -1.04
C PHE A 111 -5.25 7.48 0.22
N ALA A 112 -4.54 7.18 1.30
CA ALA A 112 -4.66 7.84 2.59
C ALA A 112 -3.44 8.72 2.86
N ALA A 113 -3.67 9.83 3.55
CA ALA A 113 -2.64 10.73 4.04
C ALA A 113 -2.83 10.99 5.54
N GLY A 114 -1.84 10.63 6.35
CA GLY A 114 -1.77 11.00 7.77
C GLY A 114 -1.06 12.35 7.92
N THR A 115 -1.58 13.23 8.77
CA THR A 115 -1.05 14.59 8.99
C THR A 115 -0.78 14.85 10.46
N LYS A 116 -0.12 15.98 10.75
CA LYS A 116 0.07 16.49 12.12
C LYS A 116 -1.24 16.86 12.85
N SER A 117 -2.35 16.96 12.13
CA SER A 117 -3.64 17.38 12.67
C SER A 117 -4.77 16.37 12.46
N GLY A 118 -4.51 15.21 11.84
CA GLY A 118 -5.51 14.19 11.59
C GLY A 118 -5.17 13.35 10.36
N PHE A 119 -6.16 13.08 9.52
CA PHE A 119 -5.95 12.31 8.29
C PHE A 119 -6.95 12.64 7.18
N ARG A 120 -6.61 12.28 5.95
CA ARG A 120 -7.38 12.54 4.73
C ARG A 120 -7.38 11.31 3.82
N ILE A 121 -8.51 11.06 3.15
CA ILE A 121 -8.67 9.97 2.18
C ILE A 121 -9.04 10.57 0.82
N TYR A 122 -8.36 10.10 -0.24
CA TYR A 122 -8.54 10.56 -1.60
C TYR A 122 -8.88 9.41 -2.53
N ASN A 123 -9.74 9.66 -3.50
CA ASN A 123 -9.97 8.79 -4.64
C ASN A 123 -8.94 9.12 -5.72
N CYS A 124 -8.35 8.10 -6.33
CA CYS A 124 -7.33 8.29 -7.37
C CYS A 124 -7.94 8.69 -8.71
N ASP A 125 -9.15 8.20 -9.05
CA ASP A 125 -9.80 8.42 -10.36
C ASP A 125 -11.35 8.40 -10.24
N PRO A 126 -12.07 9.50 -10.53
CA PRO A 126 -11.50 10.84 -10.73
C PRO A 126 -10.80 11.30 -9.45
N PHE A 127 -9.70 12.06 -9.60
CA PHE A 127 -8.98 12.58 -8.45
C PHE A 127 -9.88 13.51 -7.62
N ARG A 128 -10.09 13.18 -6.35
CA ARG A 128 -10.80 14.02 -5.39
C ARG A 128 -10.54 13.60 -3.96
N GLU A 129 -10.61 14.54 -3.04
CA GLU A 129 -10.73 14.19 -1.62
C GLU A 129 -12.11 13.56 -1.37
N ILE A 130 -12.13 12.40 -0.70
CA ILE A 130 -13.35 11.72 -0.28
C ILE A 130 -13.80 12.30 1.06
N PHE A 131 -12.90 12.34 2.03
CA PHE A 131 -13.14 12.94 3.34
C PHE A 131 -11.84 13.24 4.08
N ARG A 132 -11.95 14.10 5.10
CA ARG A 132 -10.90 14.38 6.09
C ARG A 132 -11.44 14.32 7.50
N ARG A 133 -10.56 14.09 8.48
CA ARG A 133 -10.84 14.20 9.91
C ARG A 133 -9.72 15.01 10.56
N ASP A 134 -10.10 16.13 11.17
CA ASP A 134 -9.21 16.98 11.95
C ASP A 134 -9.36 16.63 13.44
N LEU A 135 -8.28 16.15 14.05
CA LEU A 135 -8.23 15.59 15.41
C LEU A 135 -7.54 16.53 16.42
N GLY A 136 -7.21 17.76 16.01
CA GLY A 136 -6.35 18.69 16.76
C GLY A 136 -7.01 19.59 17.81
N ALA A 137 -8.34 19.56 18.00
CA ALA A 137 -9.01 20.59 18.83
C ALA A 137 -10.10 20.10 19.81
N ALA A 138 -10.67 18.91 19.63
CA ALA A 138 -11.64 18.35 20.56
C ALA A 138 -11.57 16.83 20.45
N GLY A 139 -11.24 16.16 21.55
CA GLY A 139 -10.96 14.73 21.57
C GLY A 139 -12.14 13.91 21.07
N ASP A 140 -11.87 12.96 20.17
CA ASP A 140 -12.75 11.81 20.01
C ASP A 140 -12.84 11.10 21.38
N ASN A 141 -14.01 11.19 22.01
CA ASN A 141 -14.47 10.37 23.14
C ASN A 141 -13.45 10.10 24.27
N GLY A 142 -12.51 11.01 24.53
CA GLY A 142 -11.54 10.92 25.63
C GLY A 142 -10.36 9.96 25.43
N VAL A 143 -10.11 9.45 24.21
CA VAL A 143 -8.99 8.51 23.94
C VAL A 143 -7.74 9.22 23.38
N GLY A 144 -7.86 10.49 22.96
CA GLY A 144 -6.78 11.28 22.38
C GLY A 144 -5.85 11.95 23.42
N GLY A 145 -4.53 11.83 23.23
CA GLY A 145 -3.48 12.38 24.10
C GLY A 145 -3.22 13.89 23.96
N GLY A 146 -4.20 14.67 23.51
CA GLY A 146 -4.08 16.13 23.31
C GLY A 146 -3.37 16.58 22.03
N GLY A 147 -2.70 15.67 21.31
CA GLY A 147 -2.14 15.92 19.98
C GLY A 147 -3.12 15.62 18.84
N GLY A 148 -2.78 16.01 17.60
CA GLY A 148 -3.58 15.71 16.39
C GLY A 148 -2.90 14.75 15.41
N GLY A 149 -1.63 14.38 15.65
CA GLY A 149 -0.79 13.71 14.67
C GLY A 149 -1.12 12.24 14.45
N ILE A 150 -1.29 11.85 13.18
CA ILE A 150 -1.49 10.46 12.75
C ILE A 150 -0.34 10.04 11.84
N GLY A 151 0.50 9.12 12.33
CA GLY A 151 1.71 8.64 11.66
C GLY A 151 1.53 7.37 10.85
N VAL A 152 0.42 6.65 11.01
CA VAL A 152 0.02 5.55 10.13
C VAL A 152 -1.48 5.63 9.89
N VAL A 153 -1.88 5.57 8.62
CA VAL A 153 -3.27 5.41 8.19
C VAL A 153 -3.30 4.33 7.14
N GLU A 154 -4.02 3.25 7.41
CA GLU A 154 -4.13 2.10 6.50
C GLU A 154 -5.61 1.81 6.24
N MET A 155 -5.99 1.84 4.96
CA MET A 155 -7.35 1.57 4.51
C MET A 155 -7.62 0.07 4.46
N LEU A 156 -8.88 -0.33 4.65
CA LEU A 156 -9.35 -1.65 4.22
C LEU A 156 -10.15 -1.50 2.92
N PHE A 157 -9.47 -1.64 1.79
CA PHE A 157 -10.01 -1.40 0.45
C PHE A 157 -10.69 -0.03 0.35
N ARG A 158 -11.99 0.00 0.06
CA ARG A 158 -12.84 1.20 0.05
C ARG A 158 -13.92 1.15 1.14
N CYS A 159 -13.69 0.36 2.21
CA CYS A 159 -14.56 0.31 3.36
C CYS A 159 -14.38 1.55 4.25
N ASN A 160 -15.32 1.75 5.18
CA ASN A 160 -15.27 2.76 6.24
C ASN A 160 -14.28 2.42 7.37
N ILE A 161 -13.60 1.26 7.30
CA ILE A 161 -12.67 0.83 8.34
C ILE A 161 -11.24 1.21 8.00
N LEU A 162 -10.58 1.85 8.96
CA LEU A 162 -9.19 2.30 8.90
C LEU A 162 -8.42 1.76 10.11
N ALA A 163 -7.12 1.52 9.95
CA ALA A 163 -6.20 1.35 11.07
C ALA A 163 -5.35 2.62 11.23
N LEU A 164 -5.34 3.17 12.43
CA LEU A 164 -4.65 4.41 12.77
C LEU A 164 -3.58 4.16 13.83
N VAL A 165 -2.43 4.83 13.70
CA VAL A 165 -1.40 4.92 14.75
C VAL A 165 -1.00 6.39 14.87
N GLY A 166 -0.94 6.91 16.09
CA GLY A 166 -0.47 8.28 16.30
C GLY A 166 1.01 8.44 15.98
N GLY A 167 1.38 9.61 15.46
CA GLY A 167 2.77 9.91 15.12
C GLY A 167 3.05 11.40 15.00
N GLY A 168 4.28 11.74 14.63
CA GLY A 168 4.77 13.13 14.64
C GLY A 168 5.08 13.63 16.05
N ASP A 169 5.29 14.94 16.17
CA ASP A 169 5.74 15.56 17.43
C ASP A 169 4.63 15.62 18.50
N ALA A 170 3.36 15.63 18.07
CA ALA A 170 2.18 15.69 18.93
C ALA A 170 1.14 14.64 18.46
N PRO A 171 1.38 13.35 18.76
CA PRO A 171 0.52 12.27 18.28
C PRO A 171 -0.86 12.29 18.96
N HIS A 172 -1.92 12.00 18.19
CA HIS A 172 -3.27 11.92 18.75
C HIS A 172 -3.47 10.65 19.59
N TYR A 173 -2.98 9.52 19.09
CA TYR A 173 -2.98 8.24 19.80
C TYR A 173 -1.56 7.85 20.24
N PRO A 174 -1.40 6.98 21.26
CA PRO A 174 -0.08 6.45 21.59
C PRO A 174 0.55 5.73 20.38
N PRO A 175 1.85 5.94 20.08
CA PRO A 175 2.52 5.36 18.90
C PRO A 175 2.71 3.83 18.99
N ASN A 176 2.41 3.23 20.15
CA ASN A 176 2.43 1.80 20.40
C ASN A 176 1.01 1.17 20.40
N LYS A 177 -0.02 1.92 19.98
CA LYS A 177 -1.39 1.42 19.82
C LYS A 177 -1.83 1.49 18.36
N VAL A 178 -2.51 0.44 17.89
CA VAL A 178 -3.27 0.47 16.65
C VAL A 178 -4.73 0.67 16.99
N MET A 179 -5.31 1.75 16.49
CA MET A 179 -6.73 2.05 16.65
C MET A 179 -7.50 1.59 15.41
N ILE A 180 -8.56 0.82 15.60
CA ILE A 180 -9.49 0.43 14.53
C ILE A 180 -10.59 1.48 14.48
N TRP A 181 -10.58 2.30 13.45
CA TRP A 181 -11.49 3.43 13.26
C TRP A 181 -12.60 3.06 12.29
N ASP A 182 -13.84 3.36 12.66
CA ASP A 182 -14.99 3.33 11.77
C ASP A 182 -15.36 4.77 11.40
N ASP A 183 -15.17 5.14 10.14
CA ASP A 183 -15.43 6.49 9.66
C ASP A 183 -16.92 6.84 9.58
N HIS A 184 -17.77 5.85 9.30
CA HIS A 184 -19.22 6.03 9.28
C HIS A 184 -19.74 6.36 10.68
N GLN A 185 -19.18 5.71 11.71
CA GLN A 185 -19.48 6.01 13.12
C GLN A 185 -18.63 7.17 13.68
N SER A 186 -17.59 7.57 12.96
CA SER A 186 -16.59 8.58 13.36
C SER A 186 -16.03 8.34 14.76
N ARG A 187 -15.66 7.09 15.06
CA ARG A 187 -15.08 6.69 16.36
C ARG A 187 -14.17 5.47 16.23
N CYS A 188 -13.33 5.27 17.23
CA CYS A 188 -12.65 3.98 17.41
C CYS A 188 -13.62 2.88 17.86
N ILE A 189 -13.52 1.72 17.22
CA ILE A 189 -14.31 0.51 17.52
C ILE A 189 -13.46 -0.65 18.06
N GLY A 190 -12.13 -0.47 18.13
CA GLY A 190 -11.22 -1.43 18.72
C GLY A 190 -9.82 -0.87 18.86
N GLU A 191 -9.00 -1.49 19.71
CA GLU A 191 -7.60 -1.16 19.88
C GLU A 191 -6.71 -2.40 20.06
N LEU A 192 -5.46 -2.32 19.60
CA LEU A 192 -4.40 -3.29 19.87
C LEU A 192 -3.22 -2.55 20.49
N SER A 193 -2.80 -2.97 21.69
CA SER A 193 -1.75 -2.32 22.48
C SER A 193 -0.47 -3.14 22.50
N PHE A 194 0.68 -2.49 22.28
CA PHE A 194 1.98 -3.13 22.19
C PHE A 194 3.00 -2.50 23.16
N ARG A 195 4.06 -3.25 23.48
CA ARG A 195 5.14 -2.77 24.37
C ARG A 195 6.19 -1.92 23.64
N SER A 196 6.11 -1.80 22.32
CA SER A 196 7.01 -0.99 21.51
C SER A 196 6.23 -0.24 20.43
N PRO A 197 6.78 0.86 19.88
CA PRO A 197 6.14 1.59 18.79
C PRO A 197 5.78 0.70 17.61
N VAL A 198 4.61 0.95 17.04
CA VAL A 198 4.16 0.32 15.79
C VAL A 198 4.89 0.99 14.63
N ARG A 199 5.53 0.19 13.79
CA ARG A 199 6.29 0.63 12.61
C ARG A 199 5.46 0.56 11.33
N GLY A 200 4.41 -0.25 11.30
CA GLY A 200 3.50 -0.36 10.17
C GLY A 200 2.31 -1.26 10.47
N VAL A 201 1.24 -1.08 9.70
CA VAL A 201 0.04 -1.93 9.75
C VAL A 201 -0.28 -2.37 8.33
N ARG A 202 -0.77 -3.60 8.14
CA ARG A 202 -1.36 -4.06 6.88
C ARG A 202 -2.74 -4.64 7.17
N LEU A 203 -3.72 -4.19 6.41
CA LEU A 203 -5.08 -4.71 6.50
C LEU A 203 -5.39 -5.64 5.33
N ARG A 204 -6.14 -6.68 5.65
CA ARG A 204 -6.82 -7.60 4.75
C ARG A 204 -8.23 -7.83 5.31
N ARG A 205 -9.17 -8.28 4.47
CA ARG A 205 -10.58 -8.48 4.89
C ARG A 205 -10.74 -9.35 6.13
N ASP A 206 -9.84 -10.29 6.36
CA ASP A 206 -9.88 -11.24 7.47
C ASP A 206 -8.68 -11.14 8.42
N ARG A 207 -7.72 -10.23 8.20
CA ARG A 207 -6.52 -10.09 9.05
C ARG A 207 -6.09 -8.65 9.29
N ILE A 208 -5.53 -8.44 10.47
CA ILE A 208 -4.77 -7.24 10.82
C ILE A 208 -3.32 -7.69 11.07
N ILE A 209 -2.37 -7.13 10.35
CA ILE A 209 -0.95 -7.42 10.52
C ILE A 209 -0.29 -6.17 11.11
N VAL A 210 0.28 -6.31 12.30
CA VAL A 210 0.97 -5.22 12.99
C VAL A 210 2.47 -5.49 13.00
N VAL A 211 3.24 -4.52 12.54
CA VAL A 211 4.69 -4.60 12.42
C VAL A 211 5.32 -3.74 13.51
N LEU A 212 6.08 -4.37 14.39
CA LEU A 212 6.97 -3.70 15.34
C LEU A 212 8.41 -3.79 14.82
N GLU A 213 9.37 -3.29 15.61
CA GLU A 213 10.77 -3.27 15.17
C GLU A 213 11.38 -4.66 15.00
N ASN A 214 11.06 -5.63 15.87
CA ASN A 214 11.64 -6.98 15.82
C ASN A 214 10.59 -8.10 15.75
N LYS A 215 9.30 -7.72 15.66
CA LYS A 215 8.19 -8.67 15.69
C LYS A 215 7.07 -8.24 14.74
N ILE A 216 6.41 -9.21 14.15
CA ILE A 216 5.16 -9.02 13.41
C ILE A 216 4.08 -9.85 14.09
N PHE A 217 2.93 -9.25 14.32
CA PHE A 217 1.75 -9.90 14.88
C PHE A 217 0.66 -9.98 13.83
N VAL A 218 0.05 -11.15 13.68
CA VAL A 218 -1.05 -11.39 12.75
C VAL A 218 -2.28 -11.72 13.57
N TYR A 219 -3.29 -10.88 13.48
CA TYR A 219 -4.57 -11.02 14.19
C TYR A 219 -5.68 -11.38 13.22
N ASN A 220 -6.67 -12.12 13.70
CA ASN A 220 -7.96 -12.23 13.02
C ASN A 220 -8.69 -10.89 13.10
N PHE A 221 -9.25 -10.43 11.99
CA PHE A 221 -9.92 -9.13 11.94
C PHE A 221 -11.24 -9.13 12.73
N ALA A 222 -11.98 -10.24 12.69
CA ALA A 222 -13.34 -10.31 13.24
C ALA A 222 -13.39 -10.29 14.77
N ASP A 223 -12.45 -10.97 15.44
CA ASP A 223 -12.45 -11.13 16.91
C ASP A 223 -11.16 -10.64 17.57
N LEU A 224 -10.25 -10.02 16.81
CA LEU A 224 -8.97 -9.49 17.26
C LEU A 224 -8.07 -10.53 17.96
N LYS A 225 -8.31 -11.84 17.77
CA LYS A 225 -7.45 -12.88 18.34
C LYS A 225 -6.14 -12.97 17.60
N LEU A 226 -5.05 -13.11 18.36
CA LEU A 226 -3.72 -13.34 17.82
C LEU A 226 -3.66 -14.72 17.16
N VAL A 227 -3.26 -14.74 15.88
CA VAL A 227 -3.11 -15.95 15.07
C VAL A 227 -1.65 -16.39 15.00
N HIS A 228 -0.73 -15.44 14.83
CA HIS A 228 0.69 -15.75 14.65
C HIS A 228 1.57 -14.59 15.13
N GLN A 229 2.68 -14.91 15.79
CA GLN A 229 3.76 -13.98 16.11
C GLN A 229 5.02 -14.42 15.38
N ILE A 230 5.60 -13.50 14.60
CA ILE A 230 6.79 -13.73 13.79
C ILE A 230 7.92 -12.86 14.33
N GLU A 231 9.04 -13.47 14.68
CA GLU A 231 10.28 -12.73 14.96
C GLU A 231 10.98 -12.37 13.65
N THR A 232 11.45 -11.13 13.57
CA THR A 232 12.15 -10.58 12.40
C THR A 232 13.51 -10.02 12.82
N ALA A 233 14.42 -9.87 11.86
CA ALA A 233 15.52 -8.93 12.04
C ALA A 233 14.98 -7.50 12.28
N PRO A 234 15.80 -6.55 12.78
CA PRO A 234 15.39 -5.16 12.95
C PRO A 234 14.75 -4.59 11.68
N ASN A 235 13.52 -4.12 11.84
CA ASN A 235 12.61 -3.66 10.80
C ASN A 235 12.13 -2.22 11.10
N PRO A 236 13.05 -1.23 11.14
CA PRO A 236 12.71 0.15 11.51
C PRO A 236 11.75 0.81 10.51
N LYS A 237 11.70 0.31 9.26
CA LYS A 237 10.80 0.78 8.20
C LYS A 237 9.43 0.10 8.18
N GLY A 238 9.15 -0.82 9.09
CA GLY A 238 7.86 -1.51 9.14
C GLY A 238 7.55 -2.36 7.90
N LEU A 239 8.57 -2.91 7.23
CA LEU A 239 8.40 -3.68 6.00
C LEU A 239 7.56 -4.94 6.24
N CYS A 240 6.42 -5.02 5.57
CA CYS A 240 5.56 -6.20 5.50
C CYS A 240 4.64 -6.07 4.28
N ALA A 241 4.36 -7.18 3.60
CA ALA A 241 3.42 -7.26 2.49
C ALA A 241 2.56 -8.50 2.64
N VAL A 242 1.30 -8.42 2.25
CA VAL A 242 0.33 -9.51 2.40
C VAL A 242 -0.52 -9.61 1.14
N SER A 243 -0.79 -10.83 0.67
CA SER A 243 -1.66 -11.06 -0.48
C SER A 243 -3.09 -10.66 -0.13
N GLN A 244 -3.82 -10.17 -1.13
CA GLN A 244 -5.11 -9.52 -0.92
C GLN A 244 -6.26 -10.27 -1.60
N GLN A 245 -5.94 -11.22 -2.49
CA GLN A 245 -6.94 -12.13 -3.04
C GLN A 245 -7.59 -12.98 -1.94
N PRO A 246 -8.89 -13.29 -2.05
CA PRO A 246 -9.56 -14.22 -1.16
C PRO A 246 -8.84 -15.58 -1.09
N GLY A 247 -9.00 -16.29 0.04
CA GLY A 247 -8.42 -17.61 0.24
C GLY A 247 -7.14 -17.59 1.07
N SER A 248 -6.15 -18.40 0.70
CA SER A 248 -4.94 -18.57 1.52
C SER A 248 -4.07 -17.32 1.54
N ILE A 249 -3.53 -16.99 2.71
CA ILE A 249 -2.67 -15.83 2.91
C ILE A 249 -1.23 -16.17 2.52
N VAL A 250 -0.61 -15.28 1.75
CA VAL A 250 0.84 -15.20 1.58
C VAL A 250 1.31 -13.92 2.26
N LEU A 251 2.21 -14.04 3.24
CA LEU A 251 2.79 -12.89 3.96
C LEU A 251 4.29 -12.85 3.73
N VAL A 252 4.82 -11.66 3.46
CA VAL A 252 6.24 -11.41 3.21
C VAL A 252 6.77 -10.42 4.24
N CYS A 253 7.89 -10.77 4.87
CA CYS A 253 8.59 -9.93 5.84
C CYS A 253 10.11 -10.09 5.76
N PRO A 254 10.91 -9.21 6.38
CA PRO A 254 12.34 -9.43 6.52
C PRO A 254 12.65 -10.77 7.23
N GLY A 255 13.59 -11.53 6.69
CA GLY A 255 14.13 -12.72 7.37
C GLY A 255 15.07 -12.35 8.51
N ALA A 256 15.53 -13.35 9.25
CA ALA A 256 16.48 -13.14 10.35
C ALA A 256 17.87 -12.72 9.84
N GLN A 257 18.24 -13.16 8.62
CA GLN A 257 19.55 -12.87 8.03
C GLN A 257 19.53 -11.59 7.18
N LYS A 258 20.69 -10.93 7.09
CA LYS A 258 20.88 -9.74 6.26
C LYS A 258 20.52 -10.04 4.80
N GLY A 259 19.57 -9.28 4.26
CA GLY A 259 19.16 -9.38 2.86
C GLY A 259 18.24 -10.56 2.55
N GLN A 260 17.83 -11.31 3.57
CA GLN A 260 16.89 -12.40 3.45
C GLN A 260 15.44 -11.89 3.57
N VAL A 261 14.53 -12.53 2.85
CA VAL A 261 13.09 -12.34 2.92
C VAL A 261 12.46 -13.64 3.39
N ARG A 262 11.54 -13.56 4.37
CA ARG A 262 10.71 -14.66 4.86
C ARG A 262 9.33 -14.58 4.21
N VAL A 263 8.86 -15.69 3.69
CA VAL A 263 7.55 -15.85 3.04
C VAL A 263 6.75 -16.92 3.78
N GLU A 264 5.62 -16.52 4.34
CA GLU A 264 4.67 -17.41 5.01
C GLU A 264 3.52 -17.75 4.07
N HIS A 265 3.37 -19.03 3.77
CA HIS A 265 2.25 -19.60 3.02
C HIS A 265 1.29 -20.26 4.00
N TYR A 266 0.29 -19.51 4.48
CA TYR A 266 -0.63 -20.00 5.51
C TYR A 266 -1.47 -21.19 5.05
N GLY A 267 -1.91 -21.19 3.78
CA GLY A 267 -2.68 -22.30 3.21
C GLY A 267 -1.90 -23.60 3.15
N ALA A 268 -0.63 -23.53 2.73
CA ALA A 268 0.25 -24.68 2.65
C ALA A 268 0.93 -25.01 3.99
N ARG A 269 0.77 -24.15 5.01
CA ARG A 269 1.51 -24.18 6.29
C ARG A 269 3.03 -24.30 6.08
N LYS A 270 3.57 -23.53 5.12
CA LYS A 270 4.98 -23.55 4.72
C LYS A 270 5.62 -22.19 4.88
N THR A 271 6.82 -22.19 5.42
CA THR A 271 7.69 -21.00 5.45
C THR A 271 8.81 -21.17 4.42
N LYS A 272 9.11 -20.10 3.67
CA LYS A 272 10.24 -20.02 2.74
C LYS A 272 11.14 -18.86 3.10
N PHE A 273 12.45 -19.07 2.94
CA PHE A 273 13.46 -18.04 3.13
C PHE A 273 14.20 -17.83 1.80
N ILE A 274 14.19 -16.59 1.32
CA ILE A 274 14.81 -16.18 0.07
C ILE A 274 16.00 -15.29 0.41
N ASN A 275 17.21 -15.71 0.06
CA ASN A 275 18.42 -14.88 0.20
C ASN A 275 18.47 -13.85 -0.94
N ALA A 276 17.59 -12.85 -0.88
CA ALA A 276 17.30 -11.98 -1.99
C ALA A 276 18.47 -11.04 -2.35
N HIS A 277 19.21 -10.59 -1.34
CA HIS A 277 20.31 -9.64 -1.51
C HIS A 277 21.46 -9.92 -0.53
N THR A 278 22.66 -9.48 -0.86
CA THR A 278 23.82 -9.52 0.07
C THR A 278 23.82 -8.34 1.06
N SER A 279 23.02 -7.31 0.78
CA SER A 279 22.79 -6.15 1.64
C SER A 279 21.37 -6.16 2.20
N ARG A 280 21.11 -5.39 3.28
CA ARG A 280 19.79 -5.36 3.92
C ARG A 280 18.70 -5.05 2.88
N VAL A 281 17.57 -5.74 2.99
CA VAL A 281 16.38 -5.44 2.19
C VAL A 281 15.88 -4.05 2.60
N ALA A 282 15.66 -3.18 1.63
CA ALA A 282 15.21 -1.81 1.85
C ALA A 282 13.72 -1.64 1.52
N CYS A 283 13.22 -2.41 0.55
CA CYS A 283 11.83 -2.38 0.11
C CYS A 283 11.48 -3.72 -0.56
N PHE A 284 10.22 -4.14 -0.45
CA PHE A 284 9.67 -5.24 -1.23
C PHE A 284 8.17 -5.04 -1.46
N ALA A 285 7.66 -5.66 -2.52
CA ALA A 285 6.24 -5.73 -2.83
C ALA A 285 5.85 -7.16 -3.16
N LEU A 286 4.58 -7.50 -2.89
CA LEU A 286 3.96 -8.77 -3.20
C LEU A 286 2.83 -8.51 -4.20
N SER A 287 2.70 -9.36 -5.22
CA SER A 287 1.55 -9.28 -6.12
C SER A 287 0.24 -9.57 -5.39
N GLN A 288 -0.88 -9.04 -5.89
CA GLN A 288 -2.19 -9.14 -5.23
C GLN A 288 -2.60 -10.59 -4.92
N ASP A 289 -2.24 -11.51 -5.82
CA ASP A 289 -2.47 -12.95 -5.73
C ASP A 289 -1.42 -13.72 -4.92
N GLY A 290 -0.38 -13.06 -4.44
CA GLY A 290 0.69 -13.66 -3.66
C GLY A 290 1.70 -14.49 -4.45
N ARG A 291 1.69 -14.46 -5.80
CA ARG A 291 2.56 -15.28 -6.65
C ARG A 291 3.97 -14.71 -6.84
N LEU A 292 4.13 -13.39 -6.89
CA LEU A 292 5.39 -12.72 -7.20
C LEU A 292 5.84 -11.79 -6.08
N ILE A 293 7.15 -11.78 -5.82
CA ILE A 293 7.78 -10.86 -4.86
C ILE A 293 8.83 -10.03 -5.59
N ALA A 294 8.69 -8.71 -5.58
CA ALA A 294 9.75 -7.79 -6.00
C ALA A 294 10.52 -7.34 -4.76
N THR A 295 11.85 -7.32 -4.84
CA THR A 295 12.70 -6.94 -3.70
C THR A 295 13.81 -5.99 -4.15
N ALA A 296 14.11 -5.00 -3.32
CA ALA A 296 15.24 -4.12 -3.48
C ALA A 296 16.03 -4.02 -2.17
N SER A 297 17.34 -3.93 -2.28
CA SER A 297 18.21 -3.74 -1.12
C SER A 297 18.58 -2.28 -0.89
N THR A 298 19.28 -2.03 0.21
CA THR A 298 19.90 -0.74 0.55
C THR A 298 20.93 -0.23 -0.47
N LYS A 299 21.40 -1.09 -1.40
CA LYS A 299 22.14 -0.65 -2.58
C LYS A 299 21.21 -0.04 -3.65
N GLY A 300 20.00 -0.55 -3.77
CA GLY A 300 18.94 -0.03 -4.66
C GLY A 300 19.25 -0.05 -6.17
N THR A 301 20.40 -0.56 -6.62
CA THR A 301 20.78 -0.60 -8.04
C THR A 301 19.99 -1.63 -8.84
N LEU A 302 19.58 -2.71 -8.17
CA LEU A 302 18.89 -3.85 -8.75
C LEU A 302 17.58 -4.10 -7.99
N VAL A 303 16.56 -4.46 -8.76
CA VAL A 303 15.30 -5.01 -8.25
C VAL A 303 15.18 -6.44 -8.74
N ARG A 304 14.88 -7.37 -7.84
CA ARG A 304 14.78 -8.80 -8.13
C ARG A 304 13.38 -9.30 -7.92
N ILE A 305 12.87 -10.06 -8.88
CA ILE A 305 11.53 -10.63 -8.89
C ILE A 305 11.64 -12.13 -8.67
N TYR A 306 10.92 -12.63 -7.68
CA TYR A 306 10.92 -14.03 -7.27
C TYR A 306 9.54 -14.65 -7.39
N ASN A 307 9.50 -15.97 -7.61
CA ASN A 307 8.32 -16.77 -7.31
C ASN A 307 8.16 -16.87 -5.78
N ALA A 308 7.01 -16.51 -5.25
CA ALA A 308 6.77 -16.56 -3.81
C ALA A 308 6.71 -17.99 -3.25
N ALA A 309 6.19 -18.95 -4.02
CA ALA A 309 6.00 -20.34 -3.62
C ALA A 309 7.31 -21.13 -3.65
N GLU A 310 8.06 -21.00 -4.74
CA GLU A 310 9.30 -21.75 -4.97
C GLU A 310 10.53 -21.03 -4.40
N GLY A 311 10.52 -19.70 -4.38
CA GLY A 311 11.65 -18.88 -3.92
C GLY A 311 12.77 -18.72 -4.96
N ASN A 312 12.58 -19.19 -6.19
CA ASN A 312 13.52 -18.99 -7.30
C ASN A 312 13.44 -17.56 -7.85
N LEU A 313 14.60 -17.04 -8.26
CA LEU A 313 14.72 -15.77 -8.96
C LEU A 313 14.19 -15.93 -10.38
N LEU A 314 13.19 -15.14 -10.75
CA LEU A 314 12.56 -15.16 -12.08
C LEU A 314 13.17 -14.10 -12.99
N GLN A 315 13.43 -12.91 -12.45
CA GLN A 315 13.91 -11.78 -13.24
C GLN A 315 14.72 -10.81 -12.35
N GLU A 316 15.72 -10.18 -12.94
CA GLU A 316 16.50 -9.11 -12.31
C GLU A 316 16.51 -7.90 -13.25
N VAL A 317 16.06 -6.75 -12.75
CA VAL A 317 16.03 -5.49 -13.50
C VAL A 317 16.93 -4.45 -12.85
N ARG A 318 17.52 -3.59 -13.68
CA ARG A 318 18.43 -2.54 -13.23
C ARG A 318 17.73 -1.20 -13.20
N ARG A 319 17.62 -0.62 -12.00
CA ARG A 319 17.14 0.76 -11.81
C ARG A 319 18.16 1.78 -12.25
N GLY A 320 19.43 1.57 -11.92
CA GLY A 320 20.52 2.44 -12.34
C GLY A 320 21.89 1.95 -11.89
N ALA A 321 22.95 2.67 -12.26
CA ALA A 321 24.32 2.37 -11.86
C ALA A 321 24.58 2.80 -10.40
N ASP A 322 24.09 3.98 -10.02
CA ASP A 322 24.35 4.57 -8.72
C ASP A 322 23.46 3.99 -7.63
N ARG A 323 23.94 4.01 -6.40
CA ARG A 323 23.15 3.67 -5.21
C ARG A 323 21.93 4.60 -5.11
N ALA A 324 20.79 4.03 -4.74
CA ALA A 324 19.56 4.78 -4.46
C ALA A 324 18.80 4.17 -3.29
N GLU A 325 18.07 5.00 -2.57
CA GLU A 325 17.06 4.56 -1.62
C GLU A 325 15.75 4.29 -2.35
N ILE A 326 15.30 3.04 -2.33
CA ILE A 326 14.03 2.65 -2.96
C ILE A 326 12.89 2.93 -1.98
N TYR A 327 11.93 3.75 -2.42
CA TYR A 327 10.77 4.13 -1.62
C TYR A 327 9.58 3.20 -1.86
N SER A 328 9.29 2.86 -3.11
CA SER A 328 8.13 2.05 -3.45
C SER A 328 8.39 1.12 -4.64
N LEU A 329 7.73 -0.04 -4.59
CA LEU A 329 7.67 -1.05 -5.63
C LEU A 329 6.19 -1.40 -5.81
N ALA A 330 5.69 -1.45 -7.04
CA ALA A 330 4.31 -1.83 -7.30
C ALA A 330 4.20 -2.71 -8.54
N PHE A 331 3.51 -3.83 -8.44
CA PHE A 331 3.14 -4.66 -9.58
C PHE A 331 1.88 -4.10 -10.26
N SER A 332 1.83 -4.19 -11.59
CA SER A 332 0.57 -3.99 -12.31
C SER A 332 -0.38 -5.17 -12.06
N ASN A 333 -1.70 -4.94 -12.11
CA ASN A 333 -2.69 -5.99 -11.84
C ASN A 333 -2.59 -7.19 -12.78
N ASN A 334 -2.14 -6.98 -14.02
CA ASN A 334 -1.90 -8.03 -15.01
C ASN A 334 -0.51 -8.68 -14.90
N LEU A 335 0.31 -8.27 -13.92
CA LEU A 335 1.68 -8.75 -13.68
C LEU A 335 2.62 -8.60 -14.88
N GLN A 336 2.32 -7.69 -15.80
CA GLN A 336 3.18 -7.39 -16.95
C GLN A 336 4.21 -6.30 -16.65
N TYR A 337 4.01 -5.52 -15.59
CA TYR A 337 4.86 -4.38 -15.27
C TYR A 337 5.19 -4.27 -13.79
N LEU A 338 6.33 -3.65 -13.52
CA LEU A 338 6.77 -3.25 -12.18
C LEU A 338 7.15 -1.77 -12.19
N ALA A 339 6.55 -0.97 -11.33
CA ALA A 339 6.91 0.42 -11.10
C ALA A 339 7.85 0.53 -9.89
N VAL A 340 8.84 1.42 -9.96
CA VAL A 340 9.86 1.64 -8.93
C VAL A 340 10.08 3.14 -8.73
N SER A 341 10.03 3.61 -7.49
CA SER A 341 10.42 4.97 -7.09
C SER A 341 11.64 4.97 -6.18
N SER A 342 12.43 6.06 -6.23
CA SER A 342 13.63 6.21 -5.41
C SER A 342 13.97 7.68 -5.13
N ASP A 343 14.99 7.91 -4.29
CA ASP A 343 15.57 9.23 -4.01
C ASP A 343 16.20 9.93 -5.23
N LYS A 344 16.33 9.24 -6.37
CA LYS A 344 16.86 9.78 -7.63
C LYS A 344 15.85 10.54 -8.49
N GLY A 345 14.67 10.86 -7.96
CA GLY A 345 13.67 11.67 -8.67
C GLY A 345 13.22 11.08 -10.01
N THR A 346 13.35 9.76 -10.19
CA THR A 346 12.93 9.06 -11.41
C THR A 346 12.07 7.87 -11.03
N ILE A 347 10.85 7.83 -11.58
CA ILE A 347 10.00 6.64 -11.57
C ILE A 347 10.38 5.77 -12.76
N HIS A 348 10.63 4.49 -12.52
CA HIS A 348 10.93 3.51 -13.56
C HIS A 348 9.78 2.51 -13.70
N VAL A 349 9.36 2.23 -14.91
CA VAL A 349 8.46 1.10 -15.23
C VAL A 349 9.25 0.06 -16.01
N PHE A 350 9.22 -1.19 -15.55
CA PHE A 350 9.89 -2.34 -16.16
C PHE A 350 8.87 -3.32 -16.73
N ASN A 351 9.19 -3.91 -17.87
CA ASN A 351 8.46 -5.07 -18.40
C ASN A 351 8.81 -6.32 -17.60
N LEU A 352 7.80 -7.07 -17.19
CA LEU A 352 7.96 -8.38 -16.57
C LEU A 352 7.79 -9.47 -17.63
N LYS A 353 8.87 -10.19 -17.89
CA LYS A 353 8.92 -11.29 -18.88
C LYS A 353 8.69 -12.64 -18.19
N ILE A 354 7.65 -12.70 -17.35
CA ILE A 354 7.38 -13.83 -16.47
C ILE A 354 6.10 -14.53 -16.91
N ASN A 355 6.23 -15.80 -17.30
CA ASN A 355 5.08 -16.66 -17.58
C ASN A 355 4.53 -17.21 -16.26
N VAL A 356 3.56 -16.51 -15.68
CA VAL A 356 2.96 -16.88 -14.40
C VAL A 356 2.15 -18.19 -14.48
N GLY A 357 1.77 -18.62 -15.70
CA GLY A 357 0.93 -19.80 -15.98
C GLY A 357 1.59 -21.19 -15.83
N LEU A 358 2.87 -21.28 -15.44
CA LEU A 358 3.55 -22.59 -15.25
C LEU A 358 3.83 -22.93 -13.77
N THR A 359 3.30 -22.14 -12.83
CA THR A 359 3.65 -22.23 -11.40
C THR A 359 2.64 -23.00 -10.54
N THR A 360 1.71 -23.71 -11.18
CA THR A 360 0.85 -24.72 -10.54
C THR A 360 1.06 -26.07 -11.21
N ASN A 361 1.11 -27.13 -10.40
CA ASN A 361 1.18 -28.55 -10.79
C ASN A 361 -0.09 -29.01 -11.55
N ASP A 362 -0.45 -28.32 -12.63
CA ASP A 362 -1.43 -28.82 -13.58
C ASP A 362 -0.70 -29.70 -14.59
N LYS A 363 -1.06 -30.99 -14.55
CA LYS A 363 -0.61 -32.05 -15.46
C LYS A 363 -0.55 -31.51 -16.91
N PRO A 364 0.54 -31.75 -17.67
CA PRO A 364 0.61 -31.27 -19.05
C PRO A 364 -0.55 -31.83 -19.86
N LEU A 365 -1.30 -30.96 -20.54
CA LEU A 365 -2.14 -31.34 -21.66
C LEU A 365 -1.22 -31.93 -22.77
N PRO A 366 -1.68 -32.94 -23.52
CA PRO A 366 -0.87 -33.55 -24.57
C PRO A 366 -0.53 -32.50 -25.64
N ALA A 367 0.68 -32.62 -26.19
CA ALA A 367 1.24 -31.69 -27.17
C ALA A 367 0.30 -31.49 -28.38
N PRO A 368 0.14 -30.26 -28.90
CA PRO A 368 -0.57 -30.03 -30.14
C PRO A 368 0.27 -30.50 -31.35
N ASP A 369 -0.44 -30.87 -32.42
CA ASP A 369 0.02 -31.48 -33.67
C ASP A 369 1.27 -30.82 -34.30
N PRO A 370 2.17 -31.60 -34.94
CA PRO A 370 3.44 -31.11 -35.47
C PRO A 370 3.37 -30.28 -36.77
N ASP A 371 2.20 -29.94 -37.29
CA ASP A 371 2.05 -29.37 -38.65
C ASP A 371 1.59 -27.90 -38.72
N VAL A 372 2.16 -27.01 -37.90
CA VAL A 372 2.02 -25.54 -38.10
C VAL A 372 3.37 -24.83 -38.01
N PRO A 373 3.91 -24.29 -39.12
CA PRO A 373 5.19 -23.57 -39.09
C PRO A 373 4.99 -22.16 -38.53
N HIS A 374 5.35 -21.94 -37.26
CA HIS A 374 5.49 -20.60 -36.69
C HIS A 374 6.93 -20.08 -36.86
N ILE A 375 7.07 -19.10 -37.75
CA ILE A 375 8.27 -18.28 -37.90
C ILE A 375 8.45 -17.47 -36.61
N SER A 376 9.52 -17.73 -35.87
CA SER A 376 10.01 -16.87 -34.79
C SER A 376 11.37 -16.30 -35.19
N PRO A 377 11.61 -14.98 -35.06
CA PRO A 377 12.93 -14.43 -35.31
C PRO A 377 13.81 -14.71 -34.08
N SER A 378 14.61 -15.78 -34.17
CA SER A 378 15.74 -16.00 -33.28
C SER A 378 16.87 -15.05 -33.68
N LEU A 379 17.06 -13.98 -32.93
CA LEU A 379 18.33 -13.25 -32.95
C LEU A 379 19.23 -13.84 -31.86
N SER A 380 19.84 -14.97 -32.19
CA SER A 380 21.14 -15.36 -31.63
C SER A 380 22.26 -14.76 -32.49
N PHE A 381 23.49 -14.73 -31.97
CA PHE A 381 24.74 -14.16 -32.54
C PHE A 381 24.95 -12.69 -32.13
N ILE A 382 25.73 -12.38 -31.08
CA ILE A 382 27.18 -12.64 -30.95
C ILE A 382 27.54 -13.26 -29.59
N LYS A 383 28.21 -14.42 -29.62
CA LYS A 383 28.97 -14.99 -28.50
C LYS A 383 30.36 -14.34 -28.45
N GLY A 384 30.68 -13.65 -27.36
CA GLY A 384 32.02 -13.13 -27.11
C GLY A 384 32.09 -12.39 -25.77
N VAL A 385 32.40 -13.11 -24.70
CA VAL A 385 32.83 -12.67 -23.35
C VAL A 385 32.47 -11.22 -22.96
N LEU A 386 31.19 -10.93 -22.73
CA LEU A 386 30.79 -9.78 -21.92
C LEU A 386 30.59 -10.23 -20.46
N PRO A 387 31.09 -9.48 -19.46
CA PRO A 387 30.79 -9.75 -18.06
C PRO A 387 29.27 -9.84 -17.84
N LYS A 388 28.81 -10.80 -17.01
CA LYS A 388 27.37 -11.03 -16.71
C LYS A 388 26.57 -9.78 -16.31
N TYR A 389 27.24 -8.69 -15.93
CA TYR A 389 26.64 -7.39 -15.62
C TYR A 389 25.96 -6.70 -16.83
N PHE A 390 26.32 -7.04 -18.08
CA PHE A 390 25.79 -6.40 -19.28
C PHE A 390 24.43 -6.95 -19.78
N HIS A 391 23.86 -7.98 -19.15
CA HIS A 391 22.50 -8.48 -19.48
C HIS A 391 21.39 -7.80 -18.65
N SER A 392 21.63 -6.58 -18.19
CA SER A 392 20.67 -5.89 -17.32
C SER A 392 19.50 -5.36 -18.12
N GLU A 393 18.28 -5.72 -17.72
CA GLU A 393 17.07 -5.15 -18.32
C GLU A 393 16.78 -3.77 -17.71
N TRP A 394 16.64 -2.78 -18.58
CA TRP A 394 16.38 -1.38 -18.23
C TRP A 394 14.87 -1.12 -18.24
N SER A 395 14.47 0.01 -17.65
CA SER A 395 13.06 0.42 -17.64
C SER A 395 12.57 0.69 -19.06
N VAL A 396 11.36 0.22 -19.38
CA VAL A 396 10.67 0.55 -20.62
C VAL A 396 10.22 2.00 -20.62
N ALA A 397 9.80 2.54 -19.47
CA ALA A 397 9.36 3.92 -19.36
C ALA A 397 9.85 4.60 -18.07
N GLN A 398 9.97 5.92 -18.12
CA GLN A 398 10.43 6.74 -16.99
C GLN A 398 9.67 8.04 -16.83
N PHE A 399 9.49 8.50 -15.60
CA PHE A 399 8.92 9.81 -15.29
C PHE A 399 9.82 10.55 -14.30
N ARG A 400 10.10 11.84 -14.55
CA ARG A 400 11.00 12.64 -13.72
C ARG A 400 10.22 13.48 -12.72
N LEU A 401 10.72 13.52 -11.50
CA LEU A 401 10.20 14.21 -10.33
C LEU A 401 11.31 15.02 -9.68
N HIS A 402 10.97 15.76 -8.63
CA HIS A 402 11.98 16.42 -7.80
C HIS A 402 12.82 15.37 -7.06
N GLU A 403 14.15 15.52 -7.10
CA GLU A 403 15.06 14.67 -6.34
C GLU A 403 14.96 14.96 -4.84
N GLY A 404 15.20 13.93 -4.02
CA GLY A 404 15.19 14.04 -2.55
C GLY A 404 13.81 13.90 -1.88
N GLU A 405 12.71 14.04 -2.62
CA GLU A 405 11.36 13.83 -2.10
C GLU A 405 10.95 12.35 -2.14
N GLN A 406 10.11 11.94 -1.18
CA GLN A 406 9.61 10.55 -1.11
C GLN A 406 8.31 10.41 -1.90
N TYR A 407 8.32 9.52 -2.90
CA TYR A 407 7.16 9.19 -3.72
C TYR A 407 6.79 7.71 -3.61
N ILE A 408 5.50 7.41 -3.46
CA ILE A 408 4.95 6.07 -3.63
C ILE A 408 4.27 5.94 -4.99
N VAL A 409 4.30 4.75 -5.58
CA VAL A 409 3.76 4.48 -6.91
C VAL A 409 2.74 3.35 -6.87
N ALA A 410 1.77 3.43 -7.77
CA ALA A 410 0.82 2.37 -8.05
C ALA A 410 0.38 2.41 -9.51
N PHE A 411 -0.04 1.28 -10.07
CA PHE A 411 -0.67 1.26 -11.39
C PHE A 411 -2.13 1.67 -11.28
N GLY A 412 -2.56 2.59 -12.14
CA GLY A 412 -3.95 3.03 -12.20
C GLY A 412 -4.88 1.95 -12.78
N HIS A 413 -6.19 2.19 -12.69
CA HIS A 413 -7.19 1.34 -13.34
C HIS A 413 -7.25 1.56 -14.86
N GLU A 414 -6.89 2.77 -15.31
CA GLU A 414 -6.70 3.05 -16.72
C GLU A 414 -5.49 2.29 -17.27
N LYS A 415 -5.58 1.87 -18.54
CA LYS A 415 -4.50 1.11 -19.16
C LYS A 415 -3.23 1.94 -19.24
N ASN A 416 -2.12 1.32 -18.85
CA ASN A 416 -0.77 1.88 -18.94
C ASN A 416 -0.61 3.21 -18.18
N THR A 417 -1.32 3.40 -17.07
CA THR A 417 -1.15 4.56 -16.21
C THR A 417 -0.50 4.19 -14.87
N VAL A 418 0.26 5.13 -14.34
CA VAL A 418 0.88 5.08 -13.02
C VAL A 418 0.40 6.30 -12.23
N ALA A 419 -0.14 6.05 -11.04
CA ALA A 419 -0.40 7.08 -10.04
C ALA A 419 0.85 7.24 -9.15
N VAL A 420 1.23 8.48 -8.89
CA VAL A 420 2.37 8.83 -8.04
C VAL A 420 1.89 9.78 -6.94
N VAL A 421 2.18 9.47 -5.68
CA VAL A 421 1.83 10.32 -4.53
C VAL A 421 3.11 10.66 -3.78
N GLY A 422 3.35 11.96 -3.58
CA GLY A 422 4.53 12.48 -2.90
C GLY A 422 4.27 12.96 -1.48
N MET A 423 5.28 12.82 -0.62
CA MET A 423 5.32 13.44 0.71
C MET A 423 5.42 14.98 0.64
N ASP A 424 5.70 15.53 -0.54
CA ASP A 424 5.62 16.96 -0.85
C ASP A 424 4.17 17.46 -1.06
N GLY A 425 3.18 16.55 -0.99
CA GLY A 425 1.78 16.86 -1.21
C GLY A 425 1.35 16.78 -2.68
N SER A 426 2.18 16.26 -3.56
CA SER A 426 1.87 16.12 -4.99
C SER A 426 1.17 14.79 -5.32
N PHE A 427 0.25 14.84 -6.26
CA PHE A 427 -0.34 13.69 -6.94
C PHE A 427 -0.09 13.86 -8.44
N TYR A 428 0.44 12.82 -9.08
CA TYR A 428 0.57 12.76 -10.54
C TYR A 428 -0.17 11.53 -11.07
N ARG A 429 -0.81 11.67 -12.23
CA ARG A 429 -1.15 10.52 -13.09
C ARG A 429 -0.31 10.62 -14.36
N CYS A 430 0.44 9.57 -14.65
CA CYS A 430 1.30 9.50 -15.82
C CYS A 430 0.92 8.30 -16.68
N GLN A 431 0.97 8.44 -18.00
CA GLN A 431 0.75 7.38 -18.96
C GLN A 431 2.07 6.98 -19.62
N PHE A 432 2.30 5.68 -19.76
CA PHE A 432 3.46 5.15 -20.48
C PHE A 432 3.05 4.45 -21.78
N ASP A 433 3.90 4.54 -22.79
CA ASP A 433 3.75 3.77 -24.03
C ASP A 433 4.40 2.38 -23.83
N PRO A 434 3.63 1.28 -23.83
CA PRO A 434 4.18 -0.06 -23.63
C PRO A 434 4.97 -0.60 -24.84
N VAL A 435 4.81 0.01 -26.01
CA VAL A 435 5.46 -0.41 -27.26
C VAL A 435 6.77 0.33 -27.45
N ASN A 436 6.72 1.66 -27.43
CA ASN A 436 7.90 2.50 -27.69
C ASN A 436 8.67 2.84 -26.41
N GLY A 437 8.03 2.77 -25.25
CA GLY A 437 8.64 3.15 -23.98
C GLY A 437 8.98 4.63 -23.91
N GLY A 438 10.04 4.98 -23.18
CA GLY A 438 10.57 6.33 -23.08
C GLY A 438 9.99 7.16 -21.93
N GLU A 439 9.91 8.47 -22.12
CA GLU A 439 9.36 9.38 -21.12
C GLU A 439 7.84 9.24 -21.04
N MET A 440 7.31 9.13 -19.81
CA MET A 440 5.87 9.05 -19.58
C MET A 440 5.21 10.42 -19.78
N LEU A 441 4.00 10.42 -20.34
CA LEU A 441 3.16 11.59 -20.46
C LEU A 441 2.48 11.89 -19.12
N GLN A 442 2.66 13.09 -18.57
CA GLN A 442 1.87 13.55 -17.43
C GLN A 442 0.44 13.87 -17.89
N LEU A 443 -0.55 13.16 -17.36
CA LEU A 443 -1.97 13.40 -17.60
C LEU A 443 -2.56 14.37 -16.58
N GLU A 444 -2.20 14.20 -15.30
CA GLU A 444 -2.72 15.01 -14.20
C GLU A 444 -1.61 15.37 -13.22
N CYS A 445 -1.73 16.54 -12.59
CA CYS A 445 -0.88 16.97 -11.50
C CYS A 445 -1.69 17.83 -10.51
N TYR A 446 -1.80 17.38 -9.27
CA TYR A 446 -2.50 18.09 -8.20
C TYR A 446 -1.61 18.27 -6.99
N ASN A 447 -1.81 19.36 -6.25
CA ASN A 447 -1.36 19.45 -4.86
C ASN A 447 -2.53 19.07 -3.96
N PHE A 448 -2.50 17.85 -3.41
CA PHE A 448 -3.63 17.30 -2.65
C PHE A 448 -3.75 17.91 -1.24
N LEU A 449 -2.76 18.69 -0.79
CA LEU A 449 -2.82 19.40 0.49
C LEU A 449 -3.54 20.74 0.39
N LYS A 450 -3.51 21.39 -0.78
CA LYS A 450 -4.17 22.69 -1.01
C LYS A 450 -5.69 22.53 -1.17
N PRO A 451 -6.47 23.53 -0.71
CA PRO A 451 -7.91 23.58 -0.98
C PRO A 451 -8.18 23.62 -2.48
N SER A 452 -9.30 23.03 -2.91
CA SER A 452 -9.71 22.95 -4.32
C SER A 452 -9.92 24.32 -5.00
N SER A 453 -10.07 25.41 -4.24
CA SER A 453 -10.17 26.78 -4.77
C SER A 453 -8.88 27.29 -5.42
N ASP A 454 -7.74 26.68 -5.10
CA ASP A 454 -6.41 27.18 -5.47
C ASP A 454 -5.71 26.27 -6.49
N GLN A 455 -6.43 25.29 -7.05
CA GLN A 455 -5.88 24.42 -8.09
C GLN A 455 -6.12 25.03 -9.47
N PRO A 456 -5.09 25.14 -10.32
CA PRO A 456 -5.28 25.56 -11.70
C PRO A 456 -6.19 24.54 -12.40
N HIS A 457 -7.26 25.01 -13.05
CA HIS A 457 -8.02 24.20 -13.98
C HIS A 457 -7.07 23.76 -15.10
N SER A 458 -6.78 22.47 -15.18
CA SER A 458 -5.98 21.85 -16.24
C SER A 458 -6.74 21.83 -17.56
#